data_AF-A0A2G2VJV6-F1
#
_entry.id   AF-A0A2G2VJV6-F1
#
_cell.length_a   1.000
_cell.length_b   1.000
_cell.length_c   1.000
_cell.angle_alpha   90.00
_cell.angle_beta   90.00
_cell.angle_gamma   90.00
#
_symmetry.space_group_name_H-M   'P 1'
#
loop_
_entity.id
_entity.type
_entity.pdbx_description
1 polymer ?
#
loop_
_entity_poly.entity_id
_entity_poly.type
_entity_poly.pdbx_seq_one_letter_code
_entity_poly.pdbx_strand_id
1 'polypeptide(L)'
;MLEVTDFYSQVRYLCKELSPSSRWSKAISIFEHDECFKAVERAKDREDLFEDYVEELEKKKHAKAWEEQKRNRVEYIEFLKTCDFIKSSSQWQKVQDRLETDERCSRLEKIDRLEIFQEYIRDLESEEEEQRKLRKEELRKAERKNRDEFRKLMEEHVAAGILNAKTNWRDYCINIKDFAAYLAVSSNTSGSTAKDLFTDVMDKLEKQYLDDKSQIKDTVRMAKVITTLHFNLCCASLLEMAREKVEKEAKKRKCLADEFYELLHASKEITASSKWVDCESLFGDRQVASFAFIDLELVTRLQGPLENDS
;
A
#
# COMPACT_ATOMS: atom_id res chain seq x y z
N MET A 1 -68.80 21.73 -31.27
CA MET A 1 -67.81 20.67 -31.09
C MET A 1 -68.11 20.01 -29.76
N LEU A 2 -69.04 19.04 -29.76
CA LEU A 2 -69.08 18.05 -28.69
C LEU A 2 -67.86 17.19 -28.95
N GLU A 3 -66.80 17.48 -28.22
CA GLU A 3 -65.47 16.94 -28.46
C GLU A 3 -65.52 15.43 -28.27
N VAL A 4 -64.71 14.70 -29.04
CA VAL A 4 -64.62 13.23 -29.10
C VAL A 4 -64.66 12.55 -27.70
N THR A 5 -64.20 13.24 -26.67
CA THR A 5 -64.26 12.86 -25.25
C THR A 5 -65.69 12.71 -24.67
N ASP A 6 -66.66 13.52 -25.07
CA ASP A 6 -68.07 13.39 -24.67
C ASP A 6 -68.69 12.14 -25.31
N PHE A 7 -68.32 11.84 -26.56
CA PHE A 7 -68.75 10.62 -27.24
C PHE A 7 -68.22 9.36 -26.54
N TYR A 8 -66.91 9.30 -26.24
CA TYR A 8 -66.35 8.17 -25.49
C TYR A 8 -66.94 8.02 -24.08
N SER A 9 -67.28 9.13 -23.41
CA SER A 9 -67.90 9.11 -22.08
C SER A 9 -69.35 8.63 -22.13
N GLN A 10 -70.12 9.06 -23.13
CA GLN A 10 -71.50 8.67 -23.37
C GLN A 10 -71.61 7.21 -23.84
N VAL A 11 -70.75 6.80 -24.78
CA VAL A 11 -70.58 5.40 -25.19
C VAL A 11 -70.25 4.57 -23.95
N ARG A 12 -69.23 4.93 -23.16
CA ARG A 12 -68.89 4.21 -21.91
C ARG A 12 -70.05 4.13 -20.90
N TYR A 13 -70.92 5.13 -20.82
CA TYR A 13 -72.08 5.15 -19.92
C TYR A 13 -73.22 4.25 -20.41
N LEU A 14 -73.52 4.26 -21.71
CA LEU A 14 -74.56 3.44 -22.35
C LEU A 14 -74.11 2.00 -22.63
N CYS A 15 -72.80 1.78 -22.78
CA CYS A 15 -72.16 0.48 -23.02
C CYS A 15 -72.06 -0.44 -21.79
N LYS A 16 -72.76 -0.19 -20.69
CA LYS A 16 -72.72 -1.09 -19.51
C LYS A 16 -73.17 -2.52 -19.85
N GLU A 17 -73.91 -2.71 -20.94
CA GLU A 17 -74.36 -4.02 -21.43
C GLU A 17 -73.43 -4.67 -22.46
N LEU A 18 -72.38 -3.98 -22.93
CA LEU A 18 -71.44 -4.56 -23.90
C LEU A 18 -70.36 -5.39 -23.21
N SER A 19 -70.30 -6.66 -23.59
CA SER A 19 -69.17 -7.55 -23.31
C SER A 19 -68.05 -7.32 -24.33
N PRO A 20 -66.77 -7.59 -24.00
CA PRO A 20 -65.68 -7.70 -24.98
C PRO A 20 -66.01 -8.56 -26.21
N SER A 21 -66.88 -9.56 -26.07
CA SER A 21 -67.34 -10.42 -27.16
C SER A 21 -68.52 -9.86 -27.96
N SER A 22 -68.95 -8.62 -27.74
CA SER A 22 -70.11 -8.05 -28.42
C SER A 22 -69.82 -7.78 -29.89
N ARG A 23 -70.76 -8.16 -30.75
CA ARG A 23 -70.67 -7.86 -32.18
C ARG A 23 -71.16 -6.46 -32.48
N TRP A 24 -70.63 -5.85 -33.55
CA TRP A 24 -71.07 -4.55 -34.07
C TRP A 24 -72.59 -4.47 -34.27
N SER A 25 -73.24 -5.53 -34.76
CA SER A 25 -74.70 -5.58 -34.91
C SER A 25 -75.47 -5.40 -33.58
N LYS A 26 -74.92 -5.90 -32.47
CA LYS A 26 -75.50 -5.74 -31.13
C LYS A 26 -75.33 -4.31 -30.64
N ALA A 27 -74.19 -3.69 -30.96
CA ALA A 27 -73.92 -2.28 -30.69
C ALA A 27 -74.91 -1.37 -31.42
N ILE A 28 -75.13 -1.60 -32.72
CA ILE A 28 -76.10 -0.83 -33.53
C ILE A 28 -77.49 -0.88 -32.89
N SER A 29 -77.96 -2.06 -32.46
CA SER A 29 -79.25 -2.21 -31.80
C SER A 29 -79.37 -1.46 -30.47
N ILE A 30 -78.25 -1.22 -29.78
CA ILE A 30 -78.20 -0.47 -28.51
C ILE A 30 -78.15 1.04 -28.79
N PHE A 31 -77.48 1.46 -29.87
CA PHE A 31 -77.27 2.87 -30.19
C PHE A 31 -78.21 3.47 -31.23
N GLU A 32 -79.14 2.68 -31.79
CA GLU A 32 -80.04 3.11 -32.86
C GLU A 32 -80.80 4.43 -32.55
N HIS A 33 -81.06 4.68 -31.27
CA HIS A 33 -81.83 5.83 -30.79
C HIS A 33 -80.96 6.91 -30.14
N ASP A 34 -79.65 6.68 -30.01
CA ASP A 34 -78.74 7.57 -29.31
C ASP A 34 -78.31 8.77 -30.17
N GLU A 35 -78.43 9.97 -29.61
CA GLU A 35 -78.10 11.22 -30.32
C GLU A 35 -76.59 11.37 -30.57
N CYS A 36 -75.74 10.88 -29.66
CA CYS A 36 -74.29 10.93 -29.82
C CYS A 36 -73.82 9.94 -30.90
N PHE A 37 -74.43 8.76 -30.99
CA PHE A 37 -74.19 7.80 -32.07
C PHE A 37 -74.60 8.35 -33.45
N LYS A 38 -75.71 9.09 -33.51
CA LYS A 38 -76.16 9.76 -34.75
C LYS A 38 -75.27 10.95 -35.14
N ALA A 39 -74.59 11.58 -34.18
CA ALA A 39 -73.73 12.74 -34.41
C ALA A 39 -72.44 12.42 -35.18
N VAL A 40 -71.94 11.18 -35.12
CA VAL A 40 -70.81 10.74 -35.96
C VAL A 40 -71.36 10.48 -37.36
N GLU A 41 -71.03 11.27 -38.38
CA GLU A 41 -71.70 11.19 -39.69
C GLU A 41 -71.35 9.92 -40.49
N ARG A 42 -70.11 9.44 -40.37
CA ARG A 42 -69.62 8.31 -41.16
C ARG A 42 -69.84 6.99 -40.43
N ALA A 43 -70.45 6.03 -41.12
CA ALA A 43 -70.66 4.68 -40.58
C ALA A 43 -69.36 3.98 -40.18
N LYS A 44 -68.28 4.21 -40.95
CA LYS A 44 -66.95 3.66 -40.67
C LYS A 44 -66.36 4.21 -39.37
N ASP A 45 -66.40 5.53 -39.18
CA ASP A 45 -65.90 6.17 -37.96
C ASP A 45 -66.66 5.66 -36.72
N ARG A 46 -67.95 5.33 -36.84
CA ARG A 46 -68.72 4.71 -35.73
C ARG A 46 -68.26 3.29 -35.41
N GLU A 47 -67.93 2.51 -36.44
CA GLU A 47 -67.43 1.14 -36.30
C GLU A 47 -66.02 1.15 -35.69
N ASP A 48 -65.12 2.02 -36.19
CA ASP A 48 -63.77 2.21 -35.65
C ASP A 48 -63.81 2.62 -34.16
N LEU A 49 -64.66 3.58 -33.77
CA LEU A 49 -64.82 4.00 -32.37
C LEU A 49 -65.35 2.89 -31.46
N PHE A 50 -66.18 1.99 -32.00
CA PHE A 50 -66.67 0.82 -31.27
C PHE A 50 -65.59 -0.25 -31.13
N GLU A 51 -64.82 -0.53 -32.18
CA GLU A 51 -63.68 -1.44 -32.14
C GLU A 51 -62.64 -0.98 -31.11
N ASP A 52 -62.28 0.31 -31.11
CA ASP A 52 -61.40 0.91 -30.11
C ASP A 52 -61.93 0.73 -28.68
N TYR A 53 -63.23 0.93 -28.47
CA TYR A 53 -63.85 0.76 -27.15
C TYR A 53 -63.84 -0.71 -26.70
N VAL A 54 -64.11 -1.66 -27.60
CA VAL A 54 -64.02 -3.10 -27.32
C VAL A 54 -62.59 -3.50 -26.98
N GLU A 55 -61.60 -3.01 -27.73
CA GLU A 55 -60.18 -3.26 -27.47
C GLU A 55 -59.76 -2.70 -26.09
N GLU A 56 -60.20 -1.48 -25.75
CA GLU A 56 -59.95 -0.88 -24.43
C GLU A 56 -60.63 -1.66 -23.29
N LEU A 57 -61.82 -2.22 -23.52
CA LEU A 57 -62.47 -3.11 -22.55
C LEU A 57 -61.69 -4.42 -22.35
N GLU A 58 -61.17 -5.02 -23.43
CA GLU A 58 -60.31 -6.21 -23.37
C GLU A 58 -59.01 -5.92 -22.61
N LYS A 59 -58.30 -4.85 -22.99
CA LYS A 59 -57.08 -4.38 -22.30
C LYS A 59 -57.35 -4.17 -20.82
N LYS A 60 -58.46 -3.51 -20.45
CA LYS A 60 -58.82 -3.28 -19.04
C LYS A 60 -59.13 -4.57 -18.30
N LYS A 61 -59.81 -5.53 -18.93
CA LYS A 61 -60.10 -6.85 -18.32
C LYS A 61 -58.83 -7.66 -18.13
N HIS A 62 -57.95 -7.68 -19.13
CA HIS A 62 -56.66 -8.35 -19.07
C HIS A 62 -55.76 -7.73 -18.00
N ALA A 63 -55.67 -6.39 -17.94
CA ALA A 63 -54.91 -5.69 -16.92
C ALA A 63 -55.40 -6.02 -15.49
N LYS A 64 -56.72 -6.07 -15.28
CA LYS A 64 -57.30 -6.48 -13.99
C LYS A 64 -56.98 -7.93 -13.64
N ALA A 65 -57.10 -8.85 -14.60
CA ALA A 65 -56.79 -10.26 -14.39
C ALA A 65 -55.30 -10.46 -14.08
N TRP A 66 -54.41 -9.74 -14.77
CA TRP A 66 -52.98 -9.76 -14.52
C TRP A 66 -52.62 -9.21 -13.13
N GLU A 67 -53.21 -8.09 -12.72
CA GLU A 67 -52.97 -7.52 -11.39
C GLU A 67 -53.49 -8.46 -10.27
N GLU A 68 -54.62 -9.12 -10.51
CA GLU A 68 -55.15 -10.16 -9.63
C GLU A 68 -54.19 -11.34 -9.49
N GLN A 69 -53.68 -11.87 -10.61
CA GLN A 69 -52.71 -12.97 -10.61
C GLN A 69 -51.42 -12.58 -9.90
N LYS A 70 -50.92 -11.36 -10.15
CA LYS A 70 -49.74 -10.81 -9.48
C LYS A 70 -49.94 -10.71 -7.97
N ARG A 71 -51.11 -10.23 -7.53
CA ARG A 71 -51.45 -10.15 -6.11
C ARG A 71 -51.53 -11.53 -5.47
N ASN A 72 -52.22 -12.47 -6.12
CA ASN A 72 -52.33 -13.86 -5.64
C ASN A 72 -50.96 -14.54 -5.55
N ARG A 73 -50.04 -14.27 -6.50
CA ARG A 73 -48.66 -14.74 -6.45
C ARG A 73 -47.93 -14.23 -5.21
N VAL A 74 -47.96 -12.93 -4.96
CA VAL A 74 -47.28 -12.32 -3.81
C VAL A 74 -47.87 -12.84 -2.49
N GLU A 75 -49.19 -12.94 -2.38
CA GLU A 75 -49.85 -13.49 -1.18
C GLU A 75 -49.48 -14.96 -0.93
N TYR A 76 -49.28 -15.74 -1.99
CA TYR A 76 -48.86 -17.13 -1.88
C TYR A 76 -47.40 -17.26 -1.49
N ILE A 77 -46.49 -16.45 -2.06
CA ILE A 77 -45.08 -16.37 -1.62
C ILE A 77 -45.02 -16.02 -0.13
N GLU A 78 -45.80 -15.04 0.32
CA GLU A 78 -45.80 -14.63 1.72
C GLU A 78 -46.31 -15.75 2.63
N PHE A 79 -47.30 -16.53 2.19
CA PHE A 79 -47.71 -17.75 2.88
C PHE A 79 -46.58 -18.79 2.95
N LEU A 80 -45.86 -19.03 1.85
CA LEU A 80 -44.72 -19.95 1.84
C LEU A 80 -43.61 -19.52 2.83
N LYS A 81 -43.39 -18.21 2.99
CA LYS A 81 -42.45 -17.67 3.99
C LYS A 81 -42.87 -17.95 5.43
N THR A 82 -44.18 -17.98 5.72
CA THR A 82 -44.69 -18.34 7.06
C THR A 82 -44.59 -19.84 7.37
N CYS A 83 -44.22 -20.67 6.39
CA CYS A 83 -44.11 -22.11 6.56
C CYS A 83 -42.70 -22.53 6.99
N ASP A 84 -42.48 -22.66 8.30
CA ASP A 84 -41.19 -23.08 8.88
C ASP A 84 -40.67 -24.46 8.43
N PHE A 85 -41.56 -25.31 7.91
CA PHE A 85 -41.21 -26.64 7.42
C PHE A 85 -40.63 -26.63 5.99
N ILE A 86 -40.71 -25.50 5.27
CA ILE A 86 -40.10 -25.35 3.96
C ILE A 86 -38.66 -24.89 4.12
N LYS A 87 -37.74 -25.61 3.50
CA LYS A 87 -36.31 -25.30 3.46
C LYS A 87 -35.84 -25.24 2.00
N SER A 88 -34.64 -24.72 1.76
CA SER A 88 -33.97 -24.74 0.46
C SER A 88 -33.94 -26.15 -0.17
N SER A 89 -33.80 -27.21 0.63
CA SER A 89 -33.81 -28.60 0.16
C SER A 89 -35.20 -29.25 0.05
N SER A 90 -36.28 -28.50 0.27
CA SER A 90 -37.64 -29.06 0.30
C SER A 90 -38.12 -29.42 -1.11
N GLN A 91 -38.78 -30.57 -1.22
CA GLN A 91 -39.34 -31.06 -2.49
C GLN A 91 -40.85 -30.86 -2.50
N TRP A 92 -41.39 -30.37 -3.62
CA TRP A 92 -42.82 -30.10 -3.81
C TRP A 92 -43.70 -31.26 -3.38
N GLN A 93 -43.39 -32.48 -3.86
CA GLN A 93 -44.19 -33.69 -3.59
C GLN A 93 -44.34 -34.01 -2.10
N LYS A 94 -43.42 -33.56 -1.24
CA LYS A 94 -43.46 -33.82 0.21
C LYS A 94 -44.25 -32.77 1.00
N VAL A 95 -44.42 -31.59 0.42
CA VAL A 95 -45.05 -30.44 1.09
C VAL A 95 -46.41 -30.09 0.50
N GLN A 96 -46.70 -30.56 -0.72
CA GLN A 96 -47.92 -30.25 -1.48
C GLN A 96 -49.19 -30.46 -0.64
N ASP A 97 -49.39 -31.64 -0.04
CA ASP A 97 -50.61 -31.94 0.73
C ASP A 97 -50.84 -30.97 1.90
N ARG A 98 -49.74 -30.51 2.54
CA ARG A 98 -49.81 -29.54 3.64
C ARG A 98 -50.13 -28.13 3.14
N LEU A 99 -49.61 -27.77 1.96
CA LEU A 99 -49.84 -26.46 1.35
C LEU A 99 -51.25 -26.37 0.75
N GLU A 100 -51.77 -27.45 0.18
CA GLU A 100 -53.10 -27.51 -0.43
C GLU A 100 -54.26 -27.37 0.58
N THR A 101 -53.98 -27.43 1.88
CA THR A 101 -54.96 -27.17 2.93
C THR A 101 -55.32 -25.67 3.04
N ASP A 102 -54.48 -24.77 2.52
CA ASP A 102 -54.69 -23.32 2.61
C ASP A 102 -55.64 -22.80 1.52
N GLU A 103 -56.53 -21.86 1.89
CA GLU A 103 -57.53 -21.27 0.98
C GLU A 103 -56.89 -20.57 -0.23
N ARG A 104 -55.71 -19.97 -0.05
CA ARG A 104 -54.99 -19.22 -1.09
C ARG A 104 -54.56 -20.12 -2.24
N CYS A 105 -54.38 -21.42 -2.01
CA CYS A 105 -54.13 -22.39 -3.07
C CYS A 105 -55.28 -22.38 -4.09
N SER A 106 -56.54 -22.31 -3.64
CA SER A 106 -57.71 -22.34 -4.53
C SER A 106 -57.75 -21.19 -5.55
N ARG A 107 -57.07 -20.08 -5.28
CA ARG A 107 -57.00 -18.89 -6.15
C ARG A 107 -55.96 -19.00 -7.28
N LEU A 108 -55.11 -20.03 -7.22
CA LEU A 108 -54.02 -20.28 -8.16
C LEU A 108 -54.22 -21.60 -8.90
N GLU A 109 -53.80 -21.64 -10.15
CA GLU A 109 -53.71 -22.88 -10.92
C GLU A 109 -52.64 -23.81 -10.34
N LYS A 110 -52.77 -25.12 -10.57
CA LYS A 110 -51.78 -26.10 -10.08
C LYS A 110 -50.37 -25.83 -10.61
N ILE A 111 -50.27 -25.37 -11.86
CA ILE A 111 -49.00 -25.00 -12.48
C ILE A 111 -48.39 -23.77 -11.81
N ASP A 112 -49.18 -22.72 -11.59
CA ASP A 112 -48.76 -21.50 -10.91
C ASP A 112 -48.24 -21.79 -9.49
N ARG A 113 -48.94 -22.63 -8.73
CA ARG A 113 -48.50 -23.02 -7.37
C ARG A 113 -47.11 -23.66 -7.39
N LEU A 114 -46.87 -24.58 -8.33
CA LEU A 114 -45.59 -25.25 -8.47
C LEU A 114 -44.49 -24.27 -8.91
N GLU A 115 -44.77 -23.40 -9.87
CA GLU A 115 -43.82 -22.38 -10.34
C GLU A 115 -43.42 -21.42 -9.22
N ILE A 116 -44.40 -20.95 -8.45
CA ILE A 116 -44.15 -20.06 -7.30
C ILE A 116 -43.35 -20.77 -6.23
N PHE A 117 -43.67 -22.04 -5.94
CA PHE A 117 -42.88 -22.83 -5.00
C PHE A 117 -41.43 -23.01 -5.47
N GLN A 118 -41.21 -23.33 -6.75
CA GLN A 118 -39.86 -23.48 -7.29
C GLN A 118 -39.08 -22.16 -7.29
N GLU A 119 -39.73 -21.03 -7.55
CA GLU A 119 -39.13 -19.71 -7.38
C GLU A 119 -38.71 -19.46 -5.93
N TYR A 120 -39.62 -19.70 -4.98
CA TYR A 120 -39.34 -19.54 -3.57
C TYR A 120 -38.17 -20.43 -3.09
N ILE A 121 -38.09 -21.68 -3.56
CA ILE A 121 -36.97 -22.56 -3.24
C ILE A 121 -35.64 -22.02 -3.80
N ARG A 122 -35.63 -21.54 -5.05
CA ARG A 122 -34.42 -20.92 -5.63
C ARG A 122 -33.98 -19.69 -4.85
N ASP A 123 -34.92 -18.86 -4.41
CA ASP A 123 -34.62 -17.68 -3.60
C ASP A 123 -34.03 -18.09 -2.24
N LEU A 124 -34.59 -19.12 -1.58
CA LEU A 124 -34.02 -19.67 -0.35
C LEU A 124 -32.61 -20.25 -0.54
N GLU A 125 -32.37 -20.98 -1.63
CA GLU A 125 -31.04 -21.51 -1.98
C GLU A 125 -30.03 -20.38 -2.23
N SER A 126 -30.45 -19.33 -2.94
CA SER A 126 -29.61 -18.16 -3.23
C SER A 126 -29.26 -17.41 -1.94
N GLU A 127 -30.24 -17.16 -1.08
CA GLU A 127 -30.01 -16.51 0.22
C GLU A 127 -29.08 -17.36 1.10
N GLU A 128 -29.28 -18.67 1.19
CA GLU A 128 -28.39 -19.56 1.97
C GLU A 128 -26.95 -19.53 1.43
N GLU A 129 -26.78 -19.51 0.11
CA GLU A 129 -25.50 -19.40 -0.56
C GLU A 129 -24.82 -18.05 -0.28
N GLU A 130 -25.56 -16.95 -0.33
CA GLU A 130 -25.08 -15.62 0.03
C GLU A 130 -24.67 -15.55 1.50
N GLN A 131 -25.48 -16.07 2.40
CA GLN A 131 -25.16 -16.18 3.83
C GLN A 131 -23.90 -17.03 4.06
N ARG A 132 -23.74 -18.12 3.32
CA ARG A 132 -22.53 -18.96 3.38
C ARG A 132 -21.29 -18.20 2.87
N LYS A 133 -21.43 -17.42 1.79
CA LYS A 133 -20.35 -16.55 1.27
C LYS A 133 -19.97 -15.47 2.29
N LEU A 134 -20.96 -14.80 2.89
CA LEU A 134 -20.75 -13.77 3.92
C LEU A 134 -20.01 -14.34 5.13
N ARG A 135 -20.51 -15.45 5.72
CA ARG A 135 -19.85 -16.12 6.85
C ARG A 135 -18.40 -16.51 6.52
N LYS A 136 -18.15 -17.02 5.31
CA LYS A 136 -16.80 -17.40 4.87
C LYS A 136 -15.88 -16.17 4.72
N GLU A 137 -16.41 -15.05 4.21
CA GLU A 137 -15.62 -13.82 4.08
C GLU A 137 -15.36 -13.15 5.43
N GLU A 138 -16.33 -13.17 6.35
CA GLU A 138 -16.15 -12.72 7.73
C GLU A 138 -15.08 -13.55 8.45
N LEU A 139 -15.13 -14.87 8.32
CA LEU A 139 -14.08 -15.76 8.83
C LEU A 139 -12.71 -15.39 8.24
N ARG A 140 -12.61 -15.20 6.92
CA ARG A 140 -11.34 -14.78 6.28
C ARG A 140 -10.84 -13.44 6.78
N LYS A 141 -11.73 -12.48 7.01
CA LYS A 141 -11.39 -11.16 7.57
C LYS A 141 -10.87 -11.29 8.99
N ALA A 142 -11.55 -12.09 9.83
CA ALA A 142 -11.10 -12.39 11.19
C ALA A 142 -9.74 -13.09 11.19
N GLU A 143 -9.55 -14.12 10.37
CA GLU A 143 -8.27 -14.83 10.26
C GLU A 143 -7.12 -13.92 9.78
N ARG A 144 -7.38 -12.99 8.83
CA ARG A 144 -6.40 -11.96 8.43
C ARG A 144 -6.06 -11.03 9.59
N LYS A 145 -7.07 -10.53 10.31
CA LYS A 145 -6.88 -9.66 11.47
C LYS A 145 -6.05 -10.36 12.54
N ASN A 146 -6.33 -11.63 12.84
CA ASN A 146 -5.54 -12.43 13.77
C ASN A 146 -4.06 -12.47 13.36
N ARG A 147 -3.79 -12.72 12.06
CA ARG A 147 -2.41 -12.74 11.53
C ARG A 147 -1.71 -11.39 11.66
N ASP A 148 -2.43 -10.29 11.43
CA ASP A 148 -1.88 -8.94 11.53
C ASP A 148 -1.61 -8.54 13.00
N GLU A 149 -2.49 -8.91 13.93
CA GLU A 149 -2.28 -8.72 15.37
C GLU A 149 -1.08 -9.53 15.87
N PHE A 150 -0.92 -10.77 15.42
CA PHE A 150 0.26 -11.57 15.76
C PHE A 150 1.55 -11.00 15.16
N ARG A 151 1.50 -10.46 13.93
CA ARG A 151 2.65 -9.75 13.34
C ARG A 151 3.02 -8.52 14.16
N LYS A 152 2.04 -7.72 14.58
CA LYS A 152 2.26 -6.55 15.44
C LYS A 152 2.92 -6.94 16.76
N LEU A 153 2.46 -8.02 17.41
CA LEU A 153 3.09 -8.55 18.63
C LEU A 153 4.56 -8.91 18.39
N MET A 154 4.86 -9.57 17.26
CA MET A 154 6.25 -9.89 16.91
C MET A 154 7.09 -8.65 16.65
N GLU A 155 6.56 -7.63 15.98
CA GLU A 155 7.23 -6.35 15.77
C GLU A 155 7.56 -5.65 17.09
N GLU A 156 6.64 -5.68 18.06
CA GLU A 156 6.88 -5.17 19.41
C GLU A 156 8.00 -5.95 20.13
N HIS A 157 8.01 -7.28 20.01
CA HIS A 157 9.08 -8.12 20.56
C HIS A 157 10.44 -7.89 19.87
N VAL A 158 10.45 -7.58 18.57
CA VAL A 158 11.66 -7.17 17.85
C VAL A 158 12.18 -5.84 18.40
N ALA A 159 11.31 -4.84 18.53
CA ALA A 159 11.68 -3.54 19.08
C ALA A 159 12.19 -3.63 20.51
N ALA A 160 11.63 -4.54 21.32
CA ALA A 160 12.08 -4.82 22.68
C ALA A 160 13.37 -5.67 22.75
N GLY A 161 13.88 -6.19 21.62
CA GLY A 161 15.04 -7.07 21.57
C GLY A 161 14.81 -8.50 22.08
N ILE A 162 13.56 -8.83 22.44
CA ILE A 162 13.14 -10.19 22.85
C ILE A 162 13.25 -11.13 21.64
N LEU A 163 12.82 -10.66 20.48
CA LEU A 163 12.94 -11.36 19.20
C LEU A 163 14.12 -10.79 18.41
N ASN A 164 15.10 -11.63 18.12
CA ASN A 164 16.31 -11.26 17.37
C ASN A 164 16.72 -12.37 16.40
N ALA A 165 17.69 -12.11 15.52
CA ALA A 165 18.12 -13.04 14.47
C ALA A 165 18.64 -14.41 14.97
N LYS A 166 18.92 -14.59 16.26
CA LYS A 166 19.34 -15.88 16.85
C LYS A 166 18.19 -16.64 17.52
N THR A 167 17.01 -16.05 17.59
CA THR A 167 15.87 -16.61 18.33
C THR A 167 15.33 -17.85 17.62
N ASN A 168 15.07 -18.92 18.37
CA ASN A 168 14.47 -20.14 17.84
C ASN A 168 12.95 -20.14 18.03
N TRP A 169 12.22 -20.68 17.04
CA TRP A 169 10.77 -20.81 17.12
C TRP A 169 10.30 -21.55 18.38
N ARG A 170 10.96 -22.64 18.81
CA ARG A 170 10.52 -23.42 19.97
C ARG A 170 10.56 -22.59 21.25
N ASP A 171 11.67 -21.90 21.48
CA ASP A 171 11.87 -21.09 22.68
C ASP A 171 10.94 -19.88 22.68
N TYR A 172 10.76 -19.26 21.51
CA TYR A 172 9.81 -18.17 21.34
C TYR A 172 8.36 -18.61 21.55
N CYS A 173 7.97 -19.76 21.01
CA CYS A 173 6.64 -20.33 21.14
C CYS A 173 6.25 -20.58 22.61
N ILE A 174 7.20 -21.05 23.44
CA ILE A 174 6.98 -21.25 24.88
C ILE A 174 6.62 -19.94 25.58
N ASN A 175 7.27 -18.83 25.19
CA ASN A 175 7.03 -17.52 25.78
C ASN A 175 5.69 -16.90 25.35
N ILE A 176 5.22 -17.19 24.12
CA ILE A 176 4.01 -16.57 23.56
C ILE A 176 2.75 -17.44 23.65
N LYS A 177 2.85 -18.68 24.14
CA LYS A 177 1.77 -19.68 24.08
C LYS A 177 0.44 -19.20 24.69
N ASP A 178 0.51 -18.35 25.71
CA ASP A 178 -0.66 -17.86 26.45
C ASP A 178 -1.16 -16.48 25.96
N PHE A 179 -0.50 -15.90 24.95
CA PHE A 179 -0.88 -14.60 24.41
C PHE A 179 -2.10 -14.72 23.50
N ALA A 180 -3.06 -13.82 23.67
CA ALA A 180 -4.31 -13.80 22.90
C ALA A 180 -4.06 -13.80 21.37
N ALA A 181 -3.10 -13.01 20.89
CA ALA A 181 -2.77 -12.94 19.47
C ALA A 181 -2.21 -14.27 18.91
N TYR A 182 -1.43 -15.02 19.71
CA TYR A 182 -0.92 -16.33 19.31
C TYR A 182 -2.02 -17.38 19.28
N LEU A 183 -2.88 -17.42 20.32
CA LEU A 183 -4.02 -18.33 20.37
C LEU A 183 -4.99 -18.10 19.21
N ALA A 184 -5.28 -16.82 18.90
CA ALA A 184 -6.14 -16.43 17.80
C ALA A 184 -5.59 -16.90 16.44
N VAL A 185 -4.29 -16.68 16.16
CA VAL A 185 -3.66 -17.19 14.93
C VAL A 185 -3.61 -18.72 14.87
N SER A 186 -3.32 -19.37 16.00
CA SER A 186 -3.24 -20.83 16.06
C SER A 186 -4.59 -21.50 15.82
N SER A 187 -5.69 -20.79 16.09
CA SER A 187 -7.05 -21.24 15.82
C SER A 187 -7.49 -21.08 14.36
N ASN A 188 -6.72 -20.36 13.53
CA ASN A 188 -7.05 -20.17 12.13
C ASN A 188 -7.01 -21.51 11.38
N THR A 189 -7.98 -21.71 10.50
CA THR A 189 -8.07 -22.93 9.68
C THR A 189 -7.33 -22.79 8.35
N SER A 190 -7.05 -21.56 7.93
CA SER A 190 -6.46 -21.27 6.63
C SER A 190 -5.39 -20.16 6.65
N GLY A 191 -4.53 -20.17 5.63
CA GLY A 191 -3.45 -19.20 5.46
C GLY A 191 -2.17 -19.55 6.21
N SER A 192 -1.26 -18.58 6.31
CA SER A 192 0.04 -18.75 6.99
C SER A 192 -0.15 -19.05 8.47
N THR A 193 0.57 -20.07 8.94
CA THR A 193 0.59 -20.46 10.35
C THR A 193 1.40 -19.47 11.18
N ALA A 194 1.29 -19.54 12.52
CA ALA A 194 2.11 -18.75 13.43
C ALA A 194 3.62 -18.90 13.13
N LYS A 195 4.05 -20.12 12.78
CA LYS A 195 5.44 -20.45 12.47
C LYS A 195 5.89 -19.87 11.13
N ASP A 196 5.02 -19.87 10.13
CA ASP A 196 5.33 -19.27 8.82
C ASP A 196 5.53 -17.76 8.99
N LEU A 197 4.61 -17.10 9.71
CA LEU A 197 4.74 -15.67 10.02
C LEU A 197 6.01 -15.35 10.82
N PHE A 198 6.39 -16.22 11.75
CA PHE A 198 7.66 -16.08 12.45
C PHE A 198 8.86 -16.23 11.51
N THR A 199 8.83 -17.20 10.61
CA THR A 199 9.91 -17.42 9.63
C THR A 199 10.08 -16.18 8.75
N ASP A 200 8.99 -15.58 8.28
CA ASP A 200 9.03 -14.32 7.52
C ASP A 200 9.71 -13.18 8.30
N VAL A 201 9.47 -13.09 9.62
CA VAL A 201 10.12 -12.10 10.49
C VAL A 201 11.59 -12.43 10.68
N MET A 202 11.93 -13.69 10.88
CA MET A 202 13.31 -14.15 11.03
C MET A 202 14.15 -13.88 9.78
N ASP A 203 13.61 -14.15 8.59
CA ASP A 203 14.28 -13.88 7.32
C ASP A 203 14.58 -12.38 7.16
N LYS A 204 13.64 -11.51 7.55
CA LYS A 204 13.85 -10.05 7.56
C LYS A 204 14.93 -9.63 8.56
N LEU A 205 14.93 -10.19 9.76
CA LEU A 205 15.93 -9.89 10.80
C LEU A 205 17.32 -10.36 10.40
N GLU A 206 17.44 -11.55 9.81
CA GLU A 206 18.71 -12.09 9.33
C GLU A 206 19.26 -11.22 8.19
N LYS A 207 18.41 -10.84 7.24
CA LYS A 207 18.79 -9.92 6.17
C LYS A 207 19.27 -8.58 6.72
N GLN A 208 18.51 -7.96 7.62
CA GLN A 208 18.88 -6.68 8.24
C GLN A 208 20.24 -6.79 8.95
N TYR A 209 20.47 -7.88 9.69
CA TYR A 209 21.74 -8.12 10.35
C TYR A 209 22.92 -8.22 9.37
N LEU A 210 22.74 -8.91 8.23
CA LEU A 210 23.78 -9.01 7.20
C LEU A 210 24.06 -7.66 6.54
N ASP A 211 23.02 -6.88 6.26
CA ASP A 211 23.13 -5.53 5.69
C ASP A 211 23.85 -4.60 6.68
N ASP A 212 23.44 -4.58 7.95
CA ASP A 212 24.06 -3.78 9.02
C ASP A 212 25.53 -4.17 9.21
N LYS A 213 25.85 -5.46 9.23
CA LYS A 213 27.23 -5.96 9.32
C LYS A 213 28.09 -5.46 8.15
N SER A 214 27.54 -5.44 6.94
CA SER A 214 28.22 -4.93 5.76
C SER A 214 28.47 -3.42 5.87
N GLN A 215 27.44 -2.65 6.24
CA GLN A 215 27.54 -1.20 6.41
C GLN A 215 28.54 -0.80 7.50
N ILE A 216 28.55 -1.51 8.63
CA ILE A 216 29.52 -1.29 9.71
C ILE A 216 30.94 -1.58 9.20
N LYS A 217 31.16 -2.71 8.50
CA LYS A 217 32.47 -3.06 7.93
C LYS A 217 32.98 -1.99 6.97
N ASP A 218 32.12 -1.48 6.10
CA ASP A 218 32.47 -0.43 5.13
C ASP A 218 32.75 0.91 5.82
N THR A 219 31.95 1.27 6.82
CA THR A 219 32.16 2.49 7.63
C THR A 219 33.50 2.44 8.37
N VAL A 220 33.83 1.31 9.00
CA VAL A 220 35.12 1.10 9.67
C VAL A 220 36.28 1.17 8.68
N ARG A 221 36.13 0.58 7.49
CA ARG A 221 37.14 0.65 6.43
C ARG A 221 37.40 2.10 6.01
N MET A 222 36.34 2.89 5.79
CA MET A 222 36.45 4.31 5.43
C MET A 222 37.12 5.12 6.53
N ALA A 223 36.70 4.93 7.79
CA ALA A 223 37.31 5.62 8.93
C ALA A 223 38.83 5.35 9.01
N LYS A 224 39.25 4.09 8.81
CA LYS A 224 40.67 3.71 8.79
C LYS A 224 41.44 4.40 7.66
N VAL A 225 40.86 4.49 6.46
CA VAL A 225 41.47 5.20 5.33
C VAL A 225 41.64 6.69 5.65
N ILE A 226 40.59 7.32 6.19
CA ILE A 226 40.61 8.74 6.56
C ILE A 226 41.68 9.02 7.62
N THR A 227 41.74 8.22 8.69
CA THR A 227 42.76 8.41 9.74
C THR A 227 44.17 8.23 9.19
N THR A 228 44.36 7.31 8.25
CA THR A 228 45.67 7.08 7.61
C THR A 228 46.07 8.26 6.73
N LEU A 229 45.15 8.78 5.92
CA LEU A 229 45.39 9.97 5.10
C LEU A 229 45.71 11.20 5.97
N HIS A 230 44.95 11.40 7.04
CA HIS A 230 45.14 12.52 7.95
C HIS A 230 46.50 12.45 8.67
N PHE A 231 46.90 11.25 9.12
CA PHE A 231 48.23 11.03 9.68
C PHE A 231 49.34 11.31 8.67
N ASN A 232 49.22 10.77 7.45
CA ASN A 232 50.23 10.99 6.40
C ASN A 232 50.37 12.47 6.03
N LEU A 233 49.25 13.19 5.92
CA LEU A 233 49.26 14.63 5.60
C LEU A 233 49.90 15.46 6.72
N CYS A 234 49.61 15.11 7.98
CA CYS A 234 50.22 15.73 9.15
C CYS A 234 51.74 15.48 9.19
N CYS A 235 52.17 14.24 8.97
CA CYS A 235 53.59 13.89 8.89
C CYS A 235 54.31 14.61 7.75
N ALA A 236 53.71 14.67 6.56
CA ALA A 236 54.28 15.40 5.42
C ALA A 236 54.49 16.90 5.75
N SER A 237 53.49 17.54 6.35
CA SER A 237 53.55 18.94 6.75
C SER A 237 54.64 19.19 7.81
N LEU A 238 54.75 18.30 8.80
CA LEU A 238 55.81 18.38 9.84
C LEU A 238 57.21 18.18 9.25
N LEU A 239 57.36 17.25 8.30
CA LEU A 239 58.63 16.99 7.62
C LEU A 239 59.06 18.19 6.76
N GLU A 240 58.13 18.83 6.04
CA GLU A 240 58.40 20.04 5.27
C GLU A 240 58.86 21.20 6.18
N MET A 241 58.16 21.44 7.30
CA MET A 241 58.57 22.45 8.27
C MET A 241 59.97 22.18 8.88
N ALA A 242 60.27 20.91 9.20
CA ALA A 242 61.58 20.53 9.70
C ALA A 242 62.68 20.77 8.65
N ARG A 243 62.42 20.41 7.39
CA ARG A 243 63.33 20.64 6.26
C ARG A 243 63.60 22.13 6.05
N GLU A 244 62.56 22.96 6.04
CA GLU A 244 62.72 24.43 5.93
C GLU A 244 63.55 25.02 7.07
N LYS A 245 63.36 24.52 8.31
CA LYS A 245 64.14 25.01 9.46
C LYS A 245 65.62 24.66 9.31
N VAL A 246 65.93 23.42 8.91
CA VAL A 246 67.31 22.99 8.63
C VAL A 246 67.92 23.82 7.50
N GLU A 247 67.17 24.07 6.43
CA GLU A 247 67.65 24.90 5.31
C GLU A 247 67.89 26.36 5.72
N LYS A 248 67.00 26.94 6.55
CA LYS A 248 67.18 28.29 7.11
C LYS A 248 68.42 28.35 8.01
N GLU A 249 68.66 27.35 8.85
CA GLU A 249 69.87 27.25 9.68
C GLU A 249 71.13 27.08 8.84
N ALA A 250 71.10 26.25 7.79
CA ALA A 250 72.21 26.09 6.85
C ALA A 250 72.52 27.40 6.10
N LYS A 251 71.49 28.12 5.62
CA LYS A 251 71.66 29.45 5.00
C LYS A 251 72.25 30.46 5.97
N LYS A 252 71.80 30.49 7.24
CA LYS A 252 72.39 31.35 8.28
C LYS A 252 73.86 31.01 8.51
N ARG A 253 74.21 29.72 8.65
CA ARG A 253 75.61 29.28 8.79
C ARG A 253 76.46 29.71 7.60
N LYS A 254 75.92 29.58 6.38
CA LYS A 254 76.61 30.04 5.17
C LYS A 254 76.83 31.56 5.17
N CYS A 255 75.82 32.38 5.48
CA CYS A 255 75.98 33.83 5.55
C CYS A 255 77.02 34.24 6.59
N LEU A 256 77.00 33.61 7.77
CA LEU A 256 78.02 33.84 8.80
C LEU A 256 79.42 33.44 8.33
N ALA A 257 79.55 32.35 7.57
CA ALA A 257 80.81 31.93 6.98
C ALA A 257 81.30 32.91 5.90
N ASP A 258 80.41 33.40 5.03
CA ASP A 258 80.74 34.40 4.01
C ASP A 258 81.16 35.74 4.66
N GLU A 259 80.44 36.21 5.70
CA GLU A 259 80.81 37.40 6.49
C GLU A 259 82.19 37.24 7.15
N PHE A 260 82.48 36.05 7.68
CA PHE A 260 83.77 35.73 8.25
C PHE A 260 84.89 35.74 7.20
N TYR A 261 84.65 35.18 6.01
CA TYR A 261 85.59 35.23 4.89
C TYR A 261 85.92 36.68 4.48
N GLU A 262 84.92 37.55 4.37
CA GLU A 262 85.11 38.97 4.06
C GLU A 262 85.91 39.69 5.16
N LEU A 263 85.63 39.40 6.43
CA LEU A 263 86.34 39.97 7.57
C LEU A 263 87.84 39.57 7.58
N LEU A 264 88.14 38.29 7.28
CA LEU A 264 89.51 37.81 7.12
C LEU A 264 90.22 38.55 5.98
N HIS A 265 89.58 38.66 4.81
CA HIS A 265 90.13 39.36 3.66
C HIS A 265 90.34 40.87 3.87
N ALA A 266 89.52 41.51 4.70
CA ALA A 266 89.66 42.94 5.03
C ALA A 266 90.81 43.23 6.01
N SER A 267 91.25 42.22 6.78
CA SER A 267 92.35 42.36 7.72
C SER A 267 93.70 42.40 6.98
N LYS A 268 94.48 43.47 7.19
CA LYS A 268 95.80 43.64 6.56
C LYS A 268 96.94 42.95 7.31
N GLU A 269 96.64 42.36 8.47
CA GLU A 269 97.62 41.74 9.37
C GLU A 269 97.67 40.21 9.23
N ILE A 270 96.70 39.59 8.55
CA ILE A 270 96.65 38.14 8.35
C ILE A 270 97.40 37.79 7.06
N THR A 271 98.55 37.13 7.21
CA THR A 271 99.34 36.56 6.10
C THR A 271 99.17 35.04 6.05
N ALA A 272 99.38 34.40 4.89
CA ALA A 272 99.17 32.96 4.67
C ALA A 272 99.95 32.00 5.63
N SER A 273 100.87 32.52 6.43
CA SER A 273 101.63 31.78 7.46
C SER A 273 101.09 31.91 8.90
N SER A 274 99.99 32.65 9.10
CA SER A 274 99.44 32.95 10.44
C SER A 274 98.60 31.79 10.96
N LYS A 275 98.73 31.43 12.25
CA LYS A 275 97.92 30.38 12.88
C LYS A 275 96.65 30.98 13.48
N TRP A 276 95.56 30.22 13.48
CA TRP A 276 94.26 30.66 14.03
C TRP A 276 94.35 31.28 15.44
N VAL A 277 95.16 30.67 16.31
CA VAL A 277 95.39 31.12 17.70
C VAL A 277 95.97 32.54 17.78
N ASP A 278 96.74 32.96 16.77
CA ASP A 278 97.31 34.31 16.73
C ASP A 278 96.25 35.33 16.26
N CYS A 279 95.37 34.92 15.34
CA CYS A 279 94.28 35.75 14.79
C CYS A 279 93.08 35.90 15.75
N GLU A 280 92.85 34.93 16.63
CA GLU A 280 91.73 34.91 17.58
C GLU A 280 91.71 36.15 18.49
N SER A 281 92.89 36.65 18.85
CA SER A 281 93.07 37.87 19.67
C SER A 281 92.65 39.18 18.99
N LEU A 282 92.48 39.18 17.67
CA LEU A 282 92.12 40.36 16.88
C LEU A 282 90.60 40.58 16.78
N PHE A 283 89.80 39.58 17.15
CA PHE A 283 88.34 39.64 17.08
C PHE A 283 87.73 39.79 18.48
N GLY A 284 86.75 40.68 18.65
CA GLY A 284 86.10 40.88 19.96
C GLY A 284 85.22 39.70 20.37
N ASP A 285 85.04 39.47 21.68
CA ASP A 285 84.32 38.32 22.27
C ASP A 285 82.95 38.01 21.64
N ARG A 286 82.22 39.05 21.20
CA ARG A 286 80.91 38.91 20.54
C ARG A 286 81.00 38.29 19.14
N GLN A 287 82.09 38.54 18.43
CA GLN A 287 82.36 37.98 17.10
C GLN A 287 82.86 36.54 17.23
N VAL A 288 83.74 36.27 18.20
CA VAL A 288 84.24 34.91 18.51
C VAL A 288 83.09 33.96 18.88
N ALA A 289 82.10 34.42 19.64
CA ALA A 289 80.91 33.65 19.97
C ALA A 289 80.01 33.33 18.74
N SER A 290 79.93 34.23 17.76
CA SER A 290 79.26 33.93 16.48
C SER A 290 80.05 32.95 15.61
N PHE A 291 81.38 32.93 15.72
CA PHE A 291 82.26 32.02 14.97
C PHE A 291 82.25 30.59 15.53
N ALA A 292 82.02 30.40 16.84
CA ALA A 292 81.84 29.08 17.45
C ALA A 292 80.65 28.28 16.87
N PHE A 293 79.75 28.93 16.14
CA PHE A 293 78.55 28.32 15.54
C PHE A 293 78.74 27.86 14.08
N ILE A 294 79.87 28.21 13.43
CA ILE A 294 80.15 28.00 12.01
C ILE A 294 80.70 26.59 11.69
N ASP A 295 80.65 25.67 12.66
CA ASP A 295 81.11 24.27 12.59
C ASP A 295 82.56 24.09 13.05
N LEU A 296 82.76 23.13 13.96
CA LEU A 296 84.08 22.74 14.48
C LEU A 296 84.98 22.22 13.35
N GLU A 297 84.38 21.81 12.22
CA GLU A 297 85.04 21.38 10.99
C GLU A 297 85.70 22.52 10.19
N LEU A 298 85.14 23.74 10.22
CA LEU A 298 85.78 24.91 9.59
C LEU A 298 86.98 25.40 10.41
N VAL A 299 86.88 25.32 11.74
CA VAL A 299 88.00 25.60 12.66
C VAL A 299 89.14 24.59 12.48
N THR A 300 88.85 23.31 12.23
CA THR A 300 89.88 22.31 11.92
C THR A 300 90.42 22.41 10.49
N ARG A 301 89.63 22.83 9.49
CA ARG A 301 90.16 23.15 8.14
C ARG A 301 91.06 24.38 8.13
N LEU A 302 90.76 25.39 8.95
CA LEU A 302 91.63 26.57 9.14
C LEU A 302 92.90 26.28 9.97
N GLN A 303 92.98 25.12 10.62
CA GLN A 303 94.22 24.62 11.24
C GLN A 303 95.12 23.86 10.24
N GLY A 304 94.66 23.62 9.01
CA GLY A 304 95.48 23.08 7.91
C GLY A 304 95.94 24.17 6.94
N PRO A 305 97.08 24.00 6.23
CA PRO A 305 97.53 24.99 5.24
C PRO A 305 96.51 25.12 4.11
N LEU A 306 96.29 26.34 3.60
CA LEU A 306 95.56 26.58 2.35
C LEU A 306 96.33 25.91 1.19
N GLU A 307 95.80 24.81 0.66
CA GLU A 307 96.28 24.26 -0.60
C GLU A 307 95.94 25.24 -1.73
N ASN A 308 96.99 25.76 -2.39
CA ASN A 308 96.87 26.50 -3.63
C ASN A 308 96.42 25.56 -4.76
N ASP A 309 95.41 25.99 -5.50
CA ASP A 309 95.01 25.41 -6.78
C ASP A 309 96.19 25.29 -7.76
N SER A 310 96.24 24.14 -8.41
CA SER A 310 96.82 23.92 -9.75
C SER A 310 95.97 22.89 -10.47
#